data_AF-A0A947QC58-F1
#
_entry.id   AF-A0A947QC58-F1
#
_cell.length_a   1.000
_cell.length_b   1.000
_cell.length_c   1.000
_cell.angle_alpha   90.00
_cell.angle_beta   90.00
_cell.angle_gamma   90.00
#
_symmetry.space_group_name_H-M   'P 1'
#
loop_
_entity.id
_entity.type
_entity.pdbx_description
1 polymer ?
#
loop_
_entity_poly.entity_id
_entity_poly.type
_entity_poly.pdbx_seq_one_letter_code
_entity_poly.pdbx_strand_id
1 'polypeptide(L)'
;MLAHLNSKFKKISIVKILMFALLLRLILSPLSFHSDLNNNAIWGIYAREFGLRGFYDWLNFGNYARPDYPPLAMILFSAVRWVWELLFSIFWKINITIGLFPSKFIPWLETSGYLLLLKLPGIFADIGIGYLIYVFIKEKHGQIKAKIASSLFLFNIPVIYLSASWGQLDSVVTFFGLMAAIALLNKKYFSGLTNFFVSLMIKVTMAAATPILVIQSIKNKISVKKIFILSVIFVTYLFVIGQLYIDKEPIVWTVVTYWKKFVPGAVTLPYINLNAFNFWGLIFGLERLGDTTIYWRIPLSMWAWFITTPFFVIIFYKFWKGRGIFFSLLMTYFAAFMFLPRVHERYLYPIFVFFPLILIKFPRLIKIFIILSVIFFINLYHWWWMPRIEFLAILFDFEIVERGLCFMNLAIFGYLFNIYLRKT
;
A
#
# COMPACT_ATOMS: atom_id res chain seq x y z
N MET A 1 14.03 18.81 -30.20
CA MET A 1 14.00 18.70 -28.72
C MET A 1 13.69 17.27 -28.22
N LEU A 2 12.58 16.64 -28.61
CA LEU A 2 12.21 15.28 -28.18
C LEU A 2 13.23 14.18 -28.58
N ALA A 3 13.80 14.25 -29.79
CA ALA A 3 14.85 13.32 -30.24
C ALA A 3 16.15 13.42 -29.40
N HIS A 4 16.52 14.65 -29.00
CA HIS A 4 17.70 14.90 -28.19
C HIS A 4 17.51 14.43 -26.73
N LEU A 5 16.32 14.67 -26.15
CA LEU A 5 15.91 14.13 -24.84
C LEU A 5 15.89 12.60 -24.84
N ASN A 6 15.38 11.97 -25.91
CA ASN A 6 15.43 10.52 -26.08
C ASN A 6 16.87 9.99 -26.11
N SER A 7 17.81 10.70 -26.74
CA SER A 7 19.22 10.29 -26.81
C SER A 7 19.92 10.33 -25.44
N LYS A 8 19.69 11.37 -24.63
CA LYS A 8 20.25 11.48 -23.27
C LYS A 8 19.62 10.47 -22.33
N PHE A 9 18.29 10.31 -22.37
CA PHE A 9 17.59 9.35 -21.53
C PHE A 9 17.95 7.91 -21.87
N LYS A 10 18.29 7.60 -23.14
CA LYS A 10 18.80 6.28 -23.54
C LYS A 10 20.10 5.92 -22.81
N LYS A 11 21.01 6.90 -22.61
CA LYS A 11 22.30 6.72 -21.92
C LYS A 11 22.20 6.48 -20.41
N ILE A 12 21.14 6.96 -19.76
CA ILE A 12 20.92 6.72 -18.33
C ILE A 12 20.49 5.26 -18.12
N SER A 13 21.26 4.49 -17.34
CA SER A 13 20.91 3.12 -16.98
C SER A 13 19.78 3.09 -15.95
N ILE A 14 18.98 2.01 -15.94
CA ILE A 14 17.93 1.83 -14.93
C ILE A 14 18.52 1.80 -13.51
N VAL A 15 19.73 1.26 -13.33
CA VAL A 15 20.43 1.22 -12.04
C VAL A 15 20.66 2.64 -11.50
N LYS A 16 21.09 3.59 -12.34
CA LYS A 16 21.26 4.99 -11.92
C LYS A 16 19.94 5.63 -11.50
N ILE A 17 18.84 5.32 -12.19
CA ILE A 17 17.50 5.82 -11.83
C ILE A 17 17.08 5.27 -10.47
N LEU A 18 17.23 3.95 -10.26
CA LEU A 18 16.87 3.30 -9.00
C LEU A 18 17.72 3.81 -7.82
N MET A 19 19.04 3.94 -8.01
CA MET A 19 19.95 4.48 -7.00
C MET A 19 19.63 5.92 -6.64
N PHE A 20 19.32 6.77 -7.63
CA PHE A 20 18.92 8.15 -7.37
C PHE A 20 17.58 8.22 -6.63
N ALA A 21 16.60 7.41 -7.02
CA ALA A 21 15.31 7.32 -6.34
C ALA A 21 15.42 6.81 -4.90
N LEU A 22 16.35 5.87 -4.64
CA LEU A 22 16.68 5.37 -3.30
C LEU A 22 17.34 6.47 -2.47
N LEU A 23 18.38 7.11 -3.00
CA LEU A 23 19.11 8.18 -2.31
C LEU A 23 18.17 9.33 -1.92
N LEU A 24 17.29 9.75 -2.83
CA LEU A 24 16.28 10.76 -2.55
C LEU A 24 15.39 10.39 -1.35
N ARG A 25 14.90 9.15 -1.31
CA ARG A 25 14.07 8.66 -0.19
C ARG A 25 14.87 8.59 1.11
N LEU A 26 16.11 8.11 1.08
CA LEU A 26 16.97 8.03 2.27
C LEU A 26 17.34 9.41 2.83
N ILE A 27 17.51 10.42 1.98
CA ILE A 27 17.74 11.81 2.42
C ILE A 27 16.50 12.39 3.09
N LEU A 28 15.30 12.10 2.57
CA LEU A 28 14.04 12.63 3.11
C LEU A 28 13.57 11.88 4.36
N SER A 29 13.94 10.59 4.50
CA SER A 29 13.43 9.70 5.53
C SER A 29 13.60 10.16 6.99
N PRO A 30 14.75 10.78 7.38
CA PRO A 30 14.96 11.27 8.75
C PRO A 30 14.18 12.55 9.08
N LEU A 31 13.59 13.24 8.09
CA LEU A 31 13.08 14.62 8.27
C LEU A 31 11.74 14.69 9.01
N SER A 32 10.92 13.65 8.94
CA SER A 32 9.61 13.60 9.58
C SER A 32 9.13 12.15 9.70
N PHE A 33 8.08 11.88 10.47
CA PHE A 33 7.36 10.60 10.45
C PHE A 33 5.92 10.81 10.94
N HIS A 34 5.00 9.94 10.52
CA HIS A 34 3.62 9.95 11.01
C HIS A 34 3.51 9.14 12.31
N SER A 35 2.56 9.52 13.18
CA SER A 35 2.36 8.88 14.49
C SER A 35 2.07 7.38 14.42
N ASP A 36 1.47 6.90 13.33
CA ASP A 36 1.31 5.48 13.01
C ASP A 36 2.61 4.67 13.20
N LEU A 37 3.76 5.28 12.91
CA LEU A 37 5.06 4.61 13.01
C LEU A 37 5.42 4.28 14.46
N ASN A 38 4.88 5.02 15.44
CA ASN A 38 5.07 4.72 16.86
C ASN A 38 4.36 3.41 17.24
N ASN A 39 3.15 3.16 16.71
CA ASN A 39 2.47 1.88 16.91
C ASN A 39 3.28 0.74 16.30
N ASN A 40 3.76 0.91 15.05
CA ASN A 40 4.61 -0.08 14.38
C ASN A 40 5.90 -0.36 15.17
N ALA A 41 6.52 0.68 15.73
CA ALA A 41 7.72 0.58 16.54
C ALA A 41 7.48 -0.27 17.80
N ILE A 42 6.41 0.01 18.53
CA ILE A 42 6.03 -0.71 19.75
C ILE A 42 5.65 -2.15 19.46
N TRP A 43 4.93 -2.40 18.37
CA TRP A 43 4.62 -3.77 17.95
C TRP A 43 5.90 -4.56 17.66
N GLY A 44 6.89 -3.95 17.00
CA GLY A 44 8.19 -4.58 16.74
C GLY A 44 9.01 -4.83 18.01
N ILE A 45 9.05 -3.87 18.92
CA ILE A 45 9.71 -3.98 20.24
C ILE A 45 9.08 -5.14 21.01
N TYR A 46 7.76 -5.14 21.16
CA TYR A 46 7.08 -6.14 21.97
C TYR A 46 7.17 -7.54 21.36
N ALA A 47 7.04 -7.65 20.04
CA ALA A 47 7.18 -8.93 19.35
C ALA A 47 8.59 -9.52 19.52
N ARG A 48 9.62 -8.66 19.59
CA ARG A 48 11.02 -9.07 19.76
C ARG A 48 11.36 -9.41 21.21
N GLU A 49 10.91 -8.60 22.16
CA GLU A 49 11.30 -8.70 23.59
C GLU A 49 10.44 -9.70 24.37
N PHE A 50 9.16 -9.83 24.04
CA PHE A 50 8.22 -10.71 24.75
C PHE A 50 7.79 -11.94 23.92
N GLY A 51 8.15 -11.98 22.64
CA GLY A 51 7.81 -13.06 21.71
C GLY A 51 6.42 -12.91 21.06
N LEU A 52 6.08 -13.85 20.17
CA LEU A 52 4.86 -13.81 19.35
C LEU A 52 3.68 -14.62 19.93
N ARG A 53 3.94 -15.51 20.88
CA ARG A 53 2.92 -16.41 21.43
C ARG A 53 1.88 -15.62 22.23
N GLY A 54 0.61 -15.75 21.87
CA GLY A 54 -0.50 -15.01 22.47
C GLY A 54 -0.52 -13.51 22.14
N PHE A 55 0.36 -13.02 21.25
CA PHE A 55 0.57 -11.59 21.00
C PHE A 55 -0.71 -10.82 20.64
N TYR A 56 -1.59 -11.43 19.84
CA TYR A 56 -2.87 -10.81 19.45
C TYR A 56 -3.94 -10.87 20.55
N ASP A 57 -3.71 -11.62 21.62
CA ASP A 57 -4.65 -11.82 22.73
C ASP A 57 -4.24 -11.01 23.97
N TRP A 58 -3.08 -10.36 23.94
CA TRP A 58 -2.65 -9.47 25.02
C TRP A 58 -3.59 -8.28 25.18
N LEU A 59 -3.94 -8.01 26.43
CA LEU A 59 -4.93 -6.98 26.77
C LEU A 59 -4.34 -5.57 26.76
N ASN A 60 -3.02 -5.43 26.93
CA ASN A 60 -2.37 -4.14 27.14
C ASN A 60 -1.17 -3.94 26.20
N PHE A 61 -1.18 -2.85 25.44
CA PHE A 61 -0.06 -2.36 24.63
C PHE A 61 0.39 -0.96 25.10
N GLY A 62 0.17 -0.65 26.38
CA GLY A 62 0.38 0.68 26.94
C GLY A 62 -0.59 1.69 26.34
N ASN A 63 -0.07 2.89 26.03
CA ASN A 63 -0.82 3.96 25.38
C ASN A 63 -0.91 3.81 23.84
N TYR A 64 -0.48 2.67 23.30
CA TYR A 64 -0.42 2.42 21.86
C TYR A 64 -1.59 1.57 21.38
N ALA A 65 -1.89 1.68 20.09
CA ALA A 65 -2.94 0.88 19.48
C ALA A 65 -2.61 -0.61 19.57
N ARG A 66 -3.65 -1.44 19.76
CA ARG A 66 -3.49 -2.89 19.66
C ARG A 66 -3.13 -3.29 18.23
N PRO A 67 -2.32 -4.35 18.03
CA PRO A 67 -1.98 -4.84 16.71
C PRO A 67 -3.21 -5.20 15.89
N ASP A 68 -3.43 -4.48 14.80
CA ASP A 68 -4.52 -4.71 13.85
C ASP A 68 -4.02 -5.17 12.47
N TYR A 69 -2.69 -5.23 12.28
CA TYR A 69 -2.08 -5.78 11.08
C TYR A 69 -1.95 -7.30 11.19
N PRO A 70 -2.11 -8.02 10.06
CA PRO A 70 -1.94 -9.47 10.06
C PRO A 70 -0.50 -9.92 10.35
N PRO A 71 -0.29 -11.23 10.61
CA PRO A 71 0.90 -11.75 11.29
C PRO A 71 2.25 -11.40 10.66
N LEU A 72 2.37 -11.39 9.33
CA LEU A 72 3.67 -11.12 8.70
C LEU A 72 4.14 -9.67 8.92
N ALA A 73 3.24 -8.72 9.22
CA ALA A 73 3.66 -7.39 9.64
C ALA A 73 4.39 -7.42 10.98
N MET A 74 3.93 -8.21 11.95
CA MET A 74 4.59 -8.31 13.25
C MET A 74 5.97 -8.97 13.12
N ILE A 75 6.08 -10.00 12.28
CA ILE A 75 7.40 -10.60 11.96
C ILE A 75 8.31 -9.57 11.30
N LEU A 76 7.78 -8.77 10.36
CA LEU A 76 8.55 -7.70 9.71
C LEU A 76 9.06 -6.67 10.73
N PHE A 77 8.20 -6.17 11.61
CA PHE A 77 8.60 -5.19 12.63
C PHE A 77 9.58 -5.77 13.65
N SER A 78 9.37 -7.03 14.08
CA SER A 78 10.32 -7.73 14.94
C SER A 78 11.69 -7.92 14.28
N ALA A 79 11.72 -8.23 12.97
CA ALA A 79 12.96 -8.32 12.21
C ALA A 79 13.66 -6.95 12.10
N VAL A 80 12.92 -5.85 11.91
CA VAL A 80 13.49 -4.50 11.91
C VAL A 80 14.06 -4.16 13.29
N ARG A 81 13.36 -4.50 14.38
CA ARG A 81 13.87 -4.34 15.75
C ARG A 81 15.16 -5.11 15.97
N TRP A 82 15.24 -6.35 15.50
CA TRP A 82 16.48 -7.14 15.57
C TRP A 82 17.64 -6.48 14.81
N VAL A 83 17.39 -5.96 13.60
CA VAL A 83 18.41 -5.21 12.85
C VAL A 83 18.86 -3.97 13.62
N TRP A 84 17.92 -3.26 14.24
CA TRP A 84 18.25 -2.13 15.09
C TRP A 84 19.12 -2.54 16.28
N GLU A 85 18.81 -3.63 17.00
CA GLU A 85 19.61 -4.13 18.13
C GLU A 85 21.05 -4.44 17.71
N LEU A 86 21.21 -5.09 16.55
CA LEU A 86 22.52 -5.39 15.96
C LEU A 86 23.31 -4.10 15.65
N LEU A 87 22.68 -3.16 14.96
CA LEU A 87 23.31 -1.88 14.61
C LEU A 87 23.67 -1.09 15.87
N PHE A 88 22.75 -0.99 16.83
CA PHE A 88 22.97 -0.31 18.10
C PHE A 88 24.15 -0.90 18.84
N SER A 89 24.24 -2.23 18.94
CA SER A 89 25.36 -2.92 19.59
C SER A 89 26.71 -2.63 18.91
N ILE A 90 26.74 -2.62 17.57
CA ILE A 90 27.94 -2.29 16.79
C ILE A 90 28.36 -0.83 17.04
N PHE A 91 27.44 0.12 16.88
CA PHE A 91 27.75 1.54 17.03
C PHE A 91 28.07 1.91 18.48
N TRP A 92 27.44 1.25 19.46
CA TRP A 92 27.79 1.41 20.87
C TRP A 92 29.23 0.98 21.13
N LYS A 93 29.64 -0.19 20.60
CA LYS A 93 31.04 -0.65 20.72
C LYS A 93 32.02 0.33 20.07
N ILE A 94 31.69 0.87 18.90
CA ILE A 94 32.51 1.90 18.23
C ILE A 94 32.58 3.16 19.11
N ASN A 95 31.46 3.61 19.65
CA ASN A 95 31.37 4.80 20.51
C ASN A 95 32.29 4.73 21.73
N ILE A 96 32.38 3.57 22.39
CA ILE A 96 33.24 3.40 23.58
C ILE A 96 34.70 3.08 23.24
N THR A 97 35.00 2.69 21.99
CA THR A 97 36.37 2.28 21.58
C THR A 97 37.11 3.40 20.85
N ILE A 98 36.40 4.18 20.02
CA ILE A 98 36.99 5.24 19.18
C ILE A 98 36.63 6.61 19.76
N GLY A 99 37.58 7.28 20.41
CA GLY A 99 37.34 8.57 21.06
C GLY A 99 36.88 9.70 20.12
N LEU A 100 37.11 9.58 18.80
CA LEU A 100 36.61 10.52 17.78
C LEU A 100 35.18 10.23 17.32
N PHE A 101 34.54 9.17 17.81
CA PHE A 101 33.18 8.84 17.41
C PHE A 101 32.19 9.90 17.91
N PRO A 102 31.24 10.36 17.09
CA PRO A 102 30.27 11.37 17.50
C PRO A 102 29.23 10.77 18.47
N SER A 103 29.46 10.82 19.78
CA SER A 103 28.61 10.15 20.78
C SER A 103 27.12 10.54 20.74
N LYS A 104 26.79 11.74 20.24
CA LYS A 104 25.39 12.17 19.98
C LYS A 104 24.66 11.29 18.95
N PHE A 105 25.38 10.50 18.16
CA PHE A 105 24.80 9.52 17.25
C PHE A 105 24.04 8.41 17.99
N ILE A 106 24.47 8.01 19.20
CA ILE A 106 23.83 6.92 19.93
C ILE A 106 22.39 7.28 20.35
N PRO A 107 22.13 8.42 21.05
CA PRO A 107 20.75 8.80 21.38
C PRO A 107 19.87 9.03 20.14
N TRP A 108 20.45 9.52 19.04
CA TRP A 108 19.75 9.65 17.77
C TRP A 108 19.36 8.27 17.21
N LEU A 109 20.29 7.31 17.19
CA LEU A 109 20.07 5.96 16.71
C LEU A 109 18.98 5.25 17.53
N GLU A 110 18.97 5.49 18.83
CA GLU A 110 17.99 4.92 19.77
C GLU A 110 16.56 5.33 19.43
N THR A 111 16.37 6.61 19.08
CA THR A 111 15.04 7.18 18.83
C THR A 111 14.74 7.24 17.33
N SER A 112 15.27 8.27 16.67
CA SER A 112 15.00 8.56 15.25
C SER A 112 15.58 7.51 14.30
N GLY A 113 16.72 6.91 14.66
CA GLY A 113 17.33 5.84 13.87
C GLY A 113 16.45 4.60 13.80
N TYR A 114 15.81 4.19 14.90
CA TYR A 114 14.87 3.07 14.88
C TYR A 114 13.65 3.35 13.98
N LEU A 115 13.08 4.55 14.09
CA LEU A 115 11.97 4.97 13.24
C LEU A 115 12.35 4.99 11.76
N LEU A 116 13.57 5.45 11.42
CA LEU A 116 14.08 5.39 10.05
C LEU A 116 14.14 3.95 9.53
N LEU A 117 14.64 3.01 10.34
CA LEU A 117 14.73 1.60 9.95
C LEU A 117 13.37 0.99 9.65
N LEU A 118 12.31 1.39 10.38
CA LEU A 118 10.93 0.94 10.13
C LEU A 118 10.38 1.39 8.77
N LYS A 119 10.94 2.43 8.16
CA LYS A 119 10.55 2.93 6.84
C LYS A 119 11.26 2.22 5.70
N LEU A 120 12.42 1.60 5.96
CA LEU A 120 13.22 0.94 4.94
C LEU A 120 12.46 -0.14 4.16
N PRO A 121 11.61 -0.99 4.76
CA PRO A 121 10.79 -1.94 3.99
C PRO A 121 9.94 -1.24 2.94
N GLY A 122 9.29 -0.13 3.31
CA GLY A 122 8.45 0.64 2.39
C GLY A 122 9.26 1.33 1.28
N ILE A 123 10.43 1.90 1.64
CA ILE A 123 11.35 2.53 0.68
C ILE A 123 11.88 1.50 -0.32
N PHE A 124 12.34 0.33 0.16
CA PHE A 124 12.83 -0.72 -0.73
C PHE A 124 11.74 -1.31 -1.60
N ALA A 125 10.51 -1.42 -1.10
CA ALA A 125 9.37 -1.84 -1.89
C ALA A 125 9.06 -0.85 -3.03
N ASP A 126 9.17 0.46 -2.84
CA ASP A 126 9.07 1.43 -3.94
C ASP A 126 10.12 1.16 -5.02
N ILE A 127 11.39 1.00 -4.63
CA ILE A 127 12.46 0.71 -5.59
C ILE A 127 12.18 -0.61 -6.33
N GLY A 128 11.72 -1.62 -5.60
CA GLY A 128 11.27 -2.90 -6.15
C GLY A 128 10.13 -2.75 -7.15
N ILE A 129 9.08 -1.98 -6.83
CA ILE A 129 7.96 -1.71 -7.73
C ILE A 129 8.45 -1.01 -9.01
N GLY A 130 9.27 0.04 -8.86
CA GLY A 130 9.84 0.75 -10.01
C GLY A 130 10.65 -0.18 -10.92
N TYR A 131 11.41 -1.11 -10.34
CA TYR A 131 12.13 -2.13 -11.10
C TYR A 131 11.19 -3.15 -11.78
N LEU A 132 10.14 -3.64 -11.10
CA LEU A 132 9.16 -4.55 -11.68
C LEU A 132 8.41 -3.91 -12.86
N ILE A 133 8.00 -2.65 -12.72
CA ILE A 133 7.40 -1.86 -13.81
C ILE A 133 8.36 -1.80 -14.99
N TYR A 134 9.64 -1.49 -14.75
CA TYR A 134 10.65 -1.46 -15.81
C TYR A 134 10.80 -2.82 -16.51
N VAL A 135 11.00 -3.91 -15.76
CA VAL A 135 11.20 -5.25 -16.35
C VAL A 135 9.99 -5.66 -17.18
N PHE A 136 8.78 -5.53 -16.61
CA PHE A 136 7.54 -5.93 -17.27
C PHE A 136 7.33 -5.19 -18.61
N ILE A 137 7.63 -3.89 -18.64
CA ILE A 137 7.42 -3.07 -19.84
C ILE A 137 8.54 -3.28 -20.85
N LYS A 138 9.79 -3.43 -20.40
CA LYS A 138 10.98 -3.55 -21.26
C LYS A 138 10.83 -4.71 -22.23
N GLU A 139 10.34 -5.84 -21.75
CA GLU A 139 10.16 -7.07 -22.53
C GLU A 139 9.29 -6.86 -23.78
N LYS A 140 8.23 -6.04 -23.68
CA LYS A 140 7.22 -5.90 -24.76
C LYS A 140 7.25 -4.57 -25.49
N HIS A 141 7.79 -3.52 -24.87
CA HIS A 141 7.65 -2.15 -25.35
C HIS A 141 8.96 -1.36 -25.39
N GLY A 142 10.08 -2.03 -25.09
CA GLY A 142 11.42 -1.46 -25.21
C GLY A 142 11.85 -0.61 -24.01
N GLN A 143 13.16 -0.39 -23.94
CA GLN A 143 13.83 0.17 -22.76
C GLN A 143 13.42 1.61 -22.42
N ILE A 144 13.12 2.44 -23.42
CA ILE A 144 12.79 3.86 -23.19
C ILE A 144 11.42 3.98 -22.50
N LYS A 145 10.38 3.32 -23.03
CA LYS A 145 9.04 3.32 -22.43
C LYS A 145 9.05 2.73 -21.02
N ALA A 146 9.83 1.68 -20.82
CA ALA A 146 10.03 1.06 -19.50
C ALA A 146 10.66 2.02 -18.48
N LYS A 147 11.72 2.75 -18.87
CA LYS A 147 12.36 3.74 -17.99
C LYS A 147 11.42 4.89 -17.67
N ILE A 148 10.64 5.37 -18.64
CA ILE A 148 9.67 6.45 -18.41
C ILE A 148 8.61 6.00 -17.41
N ALA A 149 7.98 4.85 -17.60
CA ALA A 149 6.95 4.35 -16.69
C ALA A 149 7.49 4.08 -15.27
N SER A 150 8.70 3.50 -15.17
CA SER A 150 9.40 3.33 -13.90
C SER A 150 9.67 4.67 -13.21
N SER A 151 10.14 5.67 -13.96
CA SER A 151 10.41 7.02 -13.45
C SER A 151 9.13 7.74 -13.00
N LEU A 152 8.04 7.60 -13.75
CA LEU A 152 6.73 8.16 -13.38
C LEU A 152 6.26 7.66 -12.01
N PHE A 153 6.54 6.40 -11.66
CA PHE A 153 6.25 5.87 -10.34
C PHE A 153 7.28 6.33 -9.29
N LEU A 154 8.57 6.12 -9.55
CA LEU A 154 9.65 6.34 -8.58
C LEU A 154 9.79 7.79 -8.13
N PHE A 155 9.52 8.73 -9.04
CA PHE A 155 9.58 10.17 -8.77
C PHE A 155 8.20 10.79 -8.55
N ASN A 156 7.17 9.97 -8.36
CA ASN A 156 5.87 10.48 -7.98
C ASN A 156 5.93 11.00 -6.54
N ILE A 157 5.57 12.27 -6.34
CA ILE A 157 5.65 12.97 -5.06
C ILE A 157 4.91 12.22 -3.93
N PRO A 158 3.63 11.85 -4.06
CA PRO A 158 2.92 11.13 -2.99
C PRO A 158 3.50 9.73 -2.70
N VAL A 159 4.12 9.07 -3.69
CA VAL A 159 4.78 7.77 -3.47
C VAL A 159 6.01 7.94 -2.58
N ILE A 160 6.86 8.93 -2.89
CA ILE A 160 8.02 9.29 -2.05
C ILE A 160 7.55 9.72 -0.66
N TYR A 161 6.53 10.56 -0.60
CA TYR A 161 6.01 11.11 0.65
C TYR A 161 5.47 10.01 1.58
N LEU A 162 4.72 9.03 1.05
CA LEU A 162 4.15 7.95 1.85
C LEU A 162 5.21 6.97 2.39
N SER A 163 6.24 6.63 1.60
CA SER A 163 7.26 5.69 2.05
C SER A 163 8.37 6.34 2.87
N ALA A 164 8.92 7.48 2.41
CA ALA A 164 10.06 8.13 3.03
C ALA A 164 9.64 9.06 4.18
N SER A 165 8.69 9.96 3.96
CA SER A 165 8.27 10.91 4.99
C SER A 165 7.32 10.25 5.99
N TRP A 166 6.23 9.65 5.53
CA TRP A 166 5.18 9.09 6.40
C TRP A 166 5.63 7.80 7.10
N GLY A 167 6.07 6.80 6.33
CA GLY A 167 6.57 5.52 6.84
C GLY A 167 5.55 4.37 6.82
N GLN A 168 4.57 4.41 5.92
CA GLN A 168 3.53 3.38 5.82
C GLN A 168 3.92 2.20 4.91
N LEU A 169 3.26 1.05 5.10
CA LEU A 169 3.58 -0.21 4.42
C LEU A 169 2.79 -0.48 3.11
N ASP A 170 2.01 0.49 2.64
CA ASP A 170 1.17 0.31 1.43
C ASP A 170 2.02 -0.05 0.19
N SER A 171 3.27 0.42 0.11
CA SER A 171 4.23 0.02 -0.92
C SER A 171 4.64 -1.44 -0.84
N VAL A 172 4.92 -1.97 0.36
CA VAL A 172 5.28 -3.37 0.57
C VAL A 172 4.13 -4.28 0.15
N VAL A 173 2.93 -3.97 0.61
CA VAL A 173 1.70 -4.71 0.31
C VAL A 173 1.47 -4.74 -1.20
N THR A 174 1.55 -3.59 -1.87
CA THR A 174 1.31 -3.50 -3.30
C THR A 174 2.45 -4.09 -4.13
N PHE A 175 3.70 -4.09 -3.66
CA PHE A 175 4.83 -4.75 -4.31
C PHE A 175 4.57 -6.25 -4.47
N PHE A 176 4.20 -6.92 -3.37
CA PHE A 176 3.82 -8.33 -3.41
C PHE A 176 2.54 -8.57 -4.22
N GLY A 177 1.57 -7.66 -4.18
CA GLY A 177 0.38 -7.70 -5.03
C GLY A 177 0.69 -7.61 -6.53
N LEU A 178 1.62 -6.73 -6.94
CA LEU A 178 2.08 -6.60 -8.31
C LEU A 178 2.83 -7.85 -8.76
N MET A 179 3.72 -8.40 -7.92
CA MET A 179 4.39 -9.66 -8.21
C MET A 179 3.40 -10.81 -8.40
N ALA A 180 2.35 -10.88 -7.58
CA ALA A 180 1.30 -11.88 -7.73
C ALA A 180 0.58 -11.76 -9.08
N ALA A 181 0.19 -10.55 -9.47
CA ALA A 181 -0.44 -10.29 -10.76
C ALA A 181 0.47 -10.67 -11.95
N ILE A 182 1.76 -10.28 -11.91
CA ILE A 182 2.75 -10.64 -12.94
C ILE A 182 2.98 -12.16 -13.00
N ALA A 183 3.10 -12.82 -11.84
CA ALA A 183 3.27 -14.27 -11.77
C ALA A 183 2.08 -15.02 -12.38
N LEU A 184 0.84 -14.60 -12.10
CA LEU A 184 -0.35 -15.19 -12.69
C LEU A 184 -0.46 -14.95 -14.20
N LEU A 185 -0.07 -13.75 -14.70
CA LEU A 185 0.02 -13.50 -16.14
C LEU A 185 1.01 -14.45 -16.83
N ASN A 186 2.08 -14.81 -16.14
CA ASN A 186 3.12 -15.74 -16.60
C ASN A 186 2.84 -17.20 -16.22
N LYS A 187 1.61 -17.52 -15.76
CA LYS A 187 1.17 -18.87 -15.34
C LYS A 187 2.00 -19.51 -14.21
N LYS A 188 2.77 -18.71 -13.45
CA LYS A 188 3.55 -19.14 -12.29
C LYS A 188 2.68 -19.14 -11.03
N TYR A 189 1.70 -20.05 -10.95
CA TYR A 189 0.63 -19.98 -9.93
C TYR A 189 1.09 -20.11 -8.47
N PHE A 190 2.10 -20.95 -8.17
CA PHE A 190 2.65 -21.05 -6.82
C PHE A 190 3.29 -19.73 -6.35
N SER A 191 4.06 -19.09 -7.24
CA SER A 191 4.62 -17.76 -6.99
C SER A 191 3.51 -16.70 -6.87
N GLY A 192 2.45 -16.80 -7.70
CA GLY A 192 1.27 -15.95 -7.60
C GLY A 192 0.58 -16.04 -6.23
N LEU A 193 0.30 -17.27 -5.78
CA LEU A 193 -0.30 -17.55 -4.48
C LEU A 193 0.58 -17.04 -3.34
N THR A 194 1.88 -17.36 -3.35
CA THR A 194 2.81 -17.01 -2.27
C THR A 194 2.94 -15.49 -2.13
N ASN A 195 3.13 -14.77 -3.24
CA ASN A 195 3.22 -13.31 -3.20
C ASN A 195 1.89 -12.68 -2.75
N PHE A 196 0.74 -13.18 -3.22
CA PHE A 196 -0.54 -12.64 -2.78
C PHE A 196 -0.81 -12.91 -1.30
N PHE A 197 -0.44 -14.10 -0.82
CA PHE A 197 -0.51 -14.45 0.59
C PHE A 197 0.37 -13.52 1.44
N VAL A 198 1.63 -13.30 1.05
CA VAL A 198 2.52 -12.37 1.78
C VAL A 198 1.94 -10.96 1.81
N SER A 199 1.40 -10.48 0.67
CA SER A 199 0.74 -9.18 0.60
C SER A 199 -0.39 -9.05 1.63
N LEU A 200 -1.32 -10.01 1.65
CA LEU A 200 -2.47 -10.01 2.57
C LEU A 200 -2.07 -10.18 4.03
N MET A 201 -1.00 -10.93 4.30
CA MET A 201 -0.52 -11.16 5.67
C MET A 201 0.32 -10.02 6.22
N ILE A 202 0.72 -9.05 5.40
CA ILE A 202 1.27 -7.76 5.86
C ILE A 202 0.15 -6.77 6.11
N LYS A 203 -0.80 -6.64 5.18
CA LYS A 203 -1.98 -5.79 5.34
C LYS A 203 -3.09 -6.27 4.41
N VAL A 204 -4.32 -6.28 4.90
CA VAL A 204 -5.48 -6.80 4.15
C VAL A 204 -5.92 -5.85 3.03
N THR A 205 -5.33 -4.66 2.89
CA THR A 205 -5.69 -3.68 1.84
C THR A 205 -5.53 -4.22 0.41
N MET A 206 -4.71 -5.27 0.19
CA MET A 206 -4.63 -5.92 -1.13
C MET A 206 -5.82 -6.86 -1.44
N ALA A 207 -6.72 -7.13 -0.49
CA ALA A 207 -7.83 -8.08 -0.66
C ALA A 207 -8.78 -7.70 -1.81
N ALA A 208 -8.92 -6.41 -2.12
CA ALA A 208 -9.74 -5.94 -3.25
C ALA A 208 -9.30 -6.53 -4.60
N ALA A 209 -8.04 -6.94 -4.75
CA ALA A 209 -7.55 -7.59 -5.98
C ALA A 209 -7.98 -9.05 -6.13
N THR A 210 -8.48 -9.70 -5.08
CA THR A 210 -8.81 -11.14 -5.07
C THR A 210 -9.68 -11.55 -6.26
N PRO A 211 -10.80 -10.86 -6.58
CA PRO A 211 -11.66 -11.28 -7.69
C PRO A 211 -10.93 -11.23 -9.05
N ILE A 212 -10.07 -10.23 -9.27
CA ILE A 212 -9.27 -10.12 -10.50
C ILE A 212 -8.27 -11.28 -10.60
N LEU A 213 -7.57 -11.62 -9.51
CA LEU A 213 -6.60 -12.72 -9.51
C LEU A 213 -7.28 -14.09 -9.68
N VAL A 214 -8.46 -14.27 -9.09
CA VAL A 214 -9.29 -15.48 -9.27
C VAL A 214 -9.79 -15.57 -10.72
N ILE A 215 -10.36 -14.51 -11.28
CA ILE A 215 -10.79 -14.49 -12.69
C ILE A 215 -9.61 -14.77 -13.63
N GLN A 216 -8.43 -14.20 -13.36
CA GLN A 216 -7.24 -14.48 -14.17
C GLN A 216 -6.84 -15.96 -14.08
N SER A 217 -6.96 -16.57 -12.90
CA SER A 217 -6.71 -18.00 -12.69
C SER A 217 -7.70 -18.87 -13.48
N ILE A 218 -8.98 -18.49 -13.53
CA ILE A 218 -10.00 -19.16 -14.35
C ILE A 218 -9.69 -19.01 -15.85
N LYS A 219 -9.34 -17.80 -16.30
CA LYS A 219 -8.94 -17.54 -17.70
C LYS A 219 -7.70 -18.34 -18.11
N ASN A 220 -6.81 -18.62 -17.15
CA ASN A 220 -5.64 -19.48 -17.35
C ASN A 220 -5.97 -20.98 -17.42
N LYS A 221 -7.24 -21.38 -17.22
CA LYS A 221 -7.73 -22.77 -17.24
C LYS A 221 -6.91 -23.70 -16.33
N ILE A 222 -6.68 -23.27 -15.09
CA ILE A 222 -5.96 -24.08 -14.10
C ILE A 222 -6.75 -25.37 -13.83
N SER A 223 -6.07 -26.53 -13.84
CA SER A 223 -6.72 -27.81 -13.56
C SER A 223 -7.16 -27.92 -12.10
N VAL A 224 -8.24 -28.68 -11.86
CA VAL A 224 -8.79 -28.91 -10.51
C VAL A 224 -7.74 -29.47 -9.56
N LYS A 225 -6.91 -30.42 -10.02
CA LYS A 225 -5.77 -30.95 -9.23
C LYS A 225 -4.83 -29.85 -8.76
N LYS A 226 -4.53 -28.88 -9.62
CA LYS A 226 -3.62 -27.77 -9.29
C LYS A 226 -4.29 -26.76 -8.36
N ILE A 227 -5.59 -26.51 -8.51
CA ILE A 227 -6.38 -25.73 -7.55
C ILE A 227 -6.32 -26.38 -6.17
N PHE A 228 -6.56 -27.69 -6.07
CA PHE A 228 -6.49 -28.43 -4.82
C PHE A 228 -5.12 -28.28 -4.14
N ILE A 229 -4.02 -28.49 -4.88
CA ILE A 229 -2.65 -28.32 -4.35
C ILE A 229 -2.42 -26.89 -3.84
N LEU A 230 -2.84 -25.87 -4.59
CA LEU A 230 -2.69 -24.47 -4.19
C LEU A 230 -3.52 -24.14 -2.94
N SER A 231 -4.73 -24.71 -2.82
CA SER A 231 -5.57 -24.56 -1.62
C SER A 231 -4.92 -25.20 -0.39
N VAL A 232 -4.36 -26.41 -0.53
CA VAL A 232 -3.61 -27.06 0.57
C VAL A 232 -2.44 -26.19 1.00
N ILE A 233 -1.64 -25.68 0.05
CA ILE A 233 -0.51 -24.78 0.34
C ILE A 233 -0.96 -23.51 1.08
N PHE A 234 -2.07 -22.90 0.64
CA PHE A 234 -2.62 -21.72 1.31
C PHE A 234 -3.02 -21.99 2.75
N VAL A 235 -3.71 -23.12 3.00
CA VAL A 235 -4.08 -23.55 4.36
C VAL A 235 -2.84 -23.86 5.19
N THR A 236 -1.82 -24.51 4.61
CA THR A 236 -0.54 -24.75 5.28
C THR A 236 0.14 -23.44 5.67
N TYR A 237 0.15 -22.42 4.80
CA TYR A 237 0.72 -21.11 5.15
C TYR A 237 -0.01 -20.44 6.31
N LEU A 238 -1.36 -20.43 6.27
CA LEU A 238 -2.16 -19.90 7.38
C LEU A 238 -1.87 -20.63 8.69
N PHE A 239 -1.79 -21.96 8.65
CA PHE A 239 -1.49 -22.77 9.82
C PHE A 239 -0.07 -22.48 10.35
N VAL A 240 0.96 -22.58 9.51
CA VAL A 240 2.37 -22.38 9.92
C VAL A 240 2.59 -21.00 10.52
N ILE A 241 2.03 -19.96 9.92
CA ILE A 241 2.14 -18.60 10.47
C ILE A 241 1.32 -18.46 11.74
N GLY A 242 0.09 -19.00 11.77
CA GLY A 242 -0.74 -19.01 12.97
C GLY A 242 -0.05 -19.67 14.16
N GLN A 243 0.67 -20.77 13.96
CA GLN A 243 1.39 -21.49 15.03
C GLN A 243 2.38 -20.62 15.80
N LEU A 244 2.92 -19.55 15.21
CA LEU A 244 3.81 -18.63 15.90
C LEU A 244 3.09 -17.78 16.97
N TYR A 245 1.77 -17.63 16.85
CA TYR A 245 0.94 -16.75 17.67
C TYR A 245 -0.04 -17.48 18.57
N ILE A 246 -0.37 -18.72 18.24
CA ILE A 246 -1.34 -19.52 18.98
C ILE A 246 -0.81 -19.80 20.39
N ASP A 247 -1.58 -19.43 21.40
CA ASP A 247 -1.32 -19.86 22.77
C ASP A 247 -2.12 -21.13 23.13
N LYS A 248 -3.42 -21.14 22.80
CA LYS A 248 -4.37 -22.24 23.02
C LYS A 248 -5.32 -22.40 21.83
N GLU A 249 -5.87 -23.60 21.68
CA GLU A 249 -6.90 -23.94 20.68
C GLU A 249 -6.54 -23.55 19.23
N PRO A 250 -5.55 -24.22 18.60
CA PRO A 250 -4.95 -23.77 17.34
C PRO A 250 -5.95 -23.57 16.19
N ILE A 251 -6.93 -24.45 16.05
CA ILE A 251 -7.94 -24.37 14.99
C ILE A 251 -8.89 -23.20 15.25
N VAL A 252 -9.40 -23.08 16.47
CA VAL A 252 -10.34 -22.02 16.87
C VAL A 252 -9.64 -20.66 16.77
N TRP A 253 -8.44 -20.53 17.32
CA TRP A 253 -7.65 -19.31 17.24
C TRP A 253 -7.41 -18.89 15.79
N THR A 254 -6.99 -19.83 14.93
CA THR A 254 -6.75 -19.54 13.50
C THR A 254 -8.02 -18.99 12.86
N VAL A 255 -9.14 -19.71 12.95
CA VAL A 255 -10.39 -19.29 12.32
C VAL A 255 -10.88 -17.96 12.90
N VAL A 256 -10.91 -17.83 14.23
CA VAL A 256 -11.45 -16.66 14.93
C VAL A 256 -10.57 -15.43 14.72
N THR A 257 -9.25 -15.54 14.82
CA THR A 257 -8.35 -14.40 14.68
C THR A 257 -8.33 -13.89 13.24
N TYR A 258 -8.21 -14.77 12.24
CA TYR A 258 -8.29 -14.35 10.84
C TYR A 258 -9.66 -13.74 10.51
N TRP A 259 -10.76 -14.37 10.94
CA TRP A 259 -12.11 -13.94 10.58
C TRP A 259 -12.63 -12.73 11.38
N LYS A 260 -12.34 -12.63 12.68
CA LYS A 260 -12.88 -11.57 13.55
C LYS A 260 -11.93 -10.39 13.73
N LYS A 261 -10.61 -10.60 13.69
CA LYS A 261 -9.62 -9.53 13.89
C LYS A 261 -9.10 -8.98 12.57
N PHE A 262 -8.60 -9.81 11.66
CA PHE A 262 -7.92 -9.29 10.46
C PHE A 262 -8.86 -8.92 9.30
N VAL A 263 -9.85 -9.76 8.99
CA VAL A 263 -10.81 -9.45 7.91
C VAL A 263 -11.61 -8.17 8.21
N PRO A 264 -12.17 -7.96 9.42
CA PRO A 264 -12.94 -6.76 9.75
C PRO A 264 -12.05 -5.61 10.26
N GLY A 265 -10.92 -5.92 10.91
CA GLY A 265 -10.01 -4.95 11.56
C GLY A 265 -8.91 -4.38 10.68
N ALA A 266 -8.91 -4.67 9.38
CA ALA A 266 -8.09 -3.93 8.40
C ALA A 266 -8.31 -2.41 8.44
N VAL A 267 -9.41 -1.99 9.07
CA VAL A 267 -9.71 -0.62 9.45
C VAL A 267 -10.47 -0.63 10.78
N THR A 268 -9.70 -0.54 11.88
CA THR A 268 -10.21 -0.60 13.26
C THR A 268 -11.14 0.56 13.62
N LEU A 269 -11.06 1.66 12.88
CA LEU A 269 -11.86 2.85 13.11
C LEU A 269 -13.23 2.73 12.40
N PRO A 270 -14.36 2.78 13.14
CA PRO A 270 -15.70 2.53 12.62
C PRO A 270 -16.31 3.78 11.95
N TYR A 271 -15.53 4.47 11.10
CA TYR A 271 -15.96 5.68 10.42
C TYR A 271 -16.12 5.43 8.92
N ILE A 272 -17.15 6.01 8.30
CA ILE A 272 -17.42 5.84 6.87
C ILE A 272 -16.26 6.35 6.01
N ASN A 273 -15.63 7.44 6.45
CA ASN A 273 -14.47 8.07 5.84
C ASN A 273 -13.38 8.29 6.90
N LEU A 274 -12.12 8.05 6.53
CA LEU A 274 -10.96 8.30 7.36
C LEU A 274 -10.04 9.24 6.60
N ASN A 275 -10.48 10.48 6.46
CA ASN A 275 -9.76 11.58 5.81
C ASN A 275 -9.54 11.40 4.31
N ALA A 276 -10.19 10.44 3.65
CA ALA A 276 -10.01 10.25 2.21
C ALA A 276 -10.82 11.27 1.40
N PHE A 277 -10.21 11.84 0.37
CA PHE A 277 -10.87 12.72 -0.60
C PHE A 277 -11.69 11.91 -1.61
N ASN A 278 -12.79 11.31 -1.14
CA ASN A 278 -13.61 10.36 -1.88
C ASN A 278 -15.09 10.77 -1.93
N PHE A 279 -15.98 9.85 -2.33
CA PHE A 279 -17.42 10.12 -2.40
C PHE A 279 -18.01 10.52 -1.04
N TRP A 280 -17.59 9.85 0.03
CA TRP A 280 -18.06 10.15 1.39
C TRP A 280 -17.61 11.53 1.85
N GLY A 281 -16.36 11.89 1.59
CA GLY A 281 -15.83 13.24 1.82
C GLY A 281 -16.60 14.32 1.05
N LEU A 282 -16.99 14.03 -0.19
CA LEU A 282 -17.80 14.96 -1.00
C LEU A 282 -19.19 15.20 -0.40
N ILE A 283 -19.85 14.16 0.10
CA ILE A 283 -21.24 14.24 0.56
C ILE A 283 -21.32 14.72 2.01
N PHE A 284 -20.50 14.18 2.90
CA PHE A 284 -20.59 14.40 4.34
C PHE A 284 -19.46 15.27 4.91
N GLY A 285 -18.48 15.67 4.10
CA GLY A 285 -17.25 16.29 4.61
C GLY A 285 -16.29 15.24 5.18
N LEU A 286 -15.16 15.69 5.74
CA LEU A 286 -14.14 14.80 6.29
C LEU A 286 -14.33 14.49 7.78
N GLU A 287 -15.40 14.99 8.39
CA GLU A 287 -15.75 14.67 9.77
C GLU A 287 -15.91 13.16 9.98
N ARG A 288 -15.54 12.70 11.18
CA ARG A 288 -15.57 11.29 11.56
C ARG A 288 -17.00 10.81 11.84
N LEU A 289 -17.74 10.60 10.77
CA LEU A 289 -19.09 10.04 10.81
C LEU A 289 -19.03 8.52 10.91
N GLY A 290 -19.72 7.95 11.91
CA GLY A 290 -19.79 6.49 12.09
C GLY A 290 -20.35 5.78 10.87
N ASP A 291 -19.77 4.62 10.50
CA ASP A 291 -20.29 3.82 9.38
C ASP A 291 -21.60 3.08 9.71
N THR A 292 -21.99 3.08 10.99
CA THR A 292 -23.27 2.61 11.51
C THR A 292 -24.35 3.70 11.53
N THR A 293 -24.02 4.97 11.26
CA THR A 293 -25.00 6.06 11.18
C THR A 293 -26.09 5.70 10.18
N ILE A 294 -27.35 5.86 10.60
CA ILE A 294 -28.51 5.49 9.81
C ILE A 294 -28.88 6.65 8.88
N TYR A 295 -28.91 6.37 7.58
CA TYR A 295 -29.43 7.26 6.55
C TYR A 295 -30.56 6.54 5.81
N TRP A 296 -31.76 7.12 5.80
CA TRP A 296 -32.93 6.52 5.16
C TRP A 296 -33.20 5.08 5.65
N ARG A 297 -33.16 4.88 6.98
CA ARG A 297 -33.36 3.60 7.68
C ARG A 297 -32.30 2.52 7.42
N ILE A 298 -31.21 2.85 6.74
CA ILE A 298 -30.13 1.92 6.39
C ILE A 298 -28.77 2.50 6.87
N PRO A 299 -27.88 1.70 7.48
CA PRO A 299 -26.55 2.17 7.85
C PRO A 299 -25.70 2.61 6.64
N LEU A 300 -24.86 3.63 6.81
CA LEU A 300 -23.96 4.12 5.75
C LEU A 300 -23.04 3.04 5.19
N SER A 301 -22.58 2.10 6.02
CA SER A 301 -21.82 0.93 5.56
C SER A 301 -22.56 0.10 4.51
N MET A 302 -23.88 -0.05 4.60
CA MET A 302 -24.67 -0.75 3.59
C MET A 302 -24.84 0.09 2.32
N TRP A 303 -25.07 1.40 2.45
CA TRP A 303 -25.07 2.31 1.30
C TRP A 303 -23.76 2.22 0.52
N ALA A 304 -22.63 2.12 1.21
CA ALA A 304 -21.33 1.95 0.59
C ALA A 304 -21.22 0.67 -0.23
N TRP A 305 -21.74 -0.44 0.27
CA TRP A 305 -21.80 -1.68 -0.49
C TRP A 305 -22.78 -1.60 -1.67
N PHE A 306 -23.94 -0.96 -1.52
CA PHE A 306 -24.89 -0.77 -2.62
C PHE A 306 -24.32 0.06 -3.76
N ILE A 307 -23.52 1.08 -3.46
CA ILE A 307 -22.86 1.91 -4.48
C ILE A 307 -21.66 1.19 -5.09
N THR A 308 -20.82 0.55 -4.28
CA THR A 308 -19.56 -0.06 -4.76
C THR A 308 -19.79 -1.32 -5.59
N THR A 309 -20.75 -2.16 -5.19
CA THR A 309 -20.97 -3.49 -5.78
C THR A 309 -21.25 -3.44 -7.29
N PRO A 310 -22.13 -2.55 -7.81
CA PRO A 310 -22.33 -2.39 -9.26
C PRO A 310 -21.03 -2.07 -10.02
N PHE A 311 -20.18 -1.15 -9.50
CA PHE A 311 -18.90 -0.84 -10.13
C PHE A 311 -17.99 -2.07 -10.16
N PHE A 312 -17.88 -2.80 -9.06
CA PHE A 312 -17.10 -4.05 -9.00
C PHE A 312 -17.60 -5.09 -9.99
N VAL A 313 -18.91 -5.35 -10.05
CA VAL A 313 -19.52 -6.29 -11.00
C VAL A 313 -19.17 -5.90 -12.44
N ILE A 314 -19.32 -4.63 -12.80
CA ILE A 314 -19.00 -4.15 -14.15
C ILE A 314 -17.50 -4.28 -14.44
N ILE A 315 -16.63 -3.92 -13.50
CA ILE A 315 -15.17 -4.02 -13.63
C ILE A 315 -14.76 -5.47 -13.89
N PHE A 316 -15.26 -6.38 -13.05
CA PHE A 316 -14.96 -7.82 -13.12
C PHE A 316 -15.54 -8.46 -14.38
N TYR A 317 -16.75 -8.09 -14.78
CA TYR A 317 -17.34 -8.53 -16.04
C TYR A 317 -16.52 -8.08 -17.26
N LYS A 318 -16.12 -6.81 -17.32
CA LYS A 318 -15.27 -6.30 -18.41
C LYS A 318 -13.89 -6.98 -18.41
N PHE A 319 -13.33 -7.29 -17.25
CA PHE A 319 -12.10 -8.06 -17.12
C PHE A 319 -12.24 -9.49 -17.65
N TRP A 320 -13.34 -10.16 -17.28
CA TRP A 320 -13.72 -11.46 -17.80
C TRP A 320 -13.81 -11.44 -19.34
N LYS A 321 -14.43 -10.40 -19.91
CA LYS A 321 -14.57 -10.17 -21.36
C LYS A 321 -13.29 -9.71 -22.06
N GLY A 322 -12.15 -9.65 -21.38
CA GLY A 322 -10.84 -9.44 -22.01
C GLY A 322 -10.16 -8.11 -21.71
N ARG A 323 -10.68 -7.28 -20.79
CA ARG A 323 -9.89 -6.12 -20.31
C ARG A 323 -8.56 -6.56 -19.69
N GLY A 324 -7.58 -5.66 -19.76
CA GLY A 324 -6.23 -5.92 -19.25
C GLY A 324 -6.18 -5.87 -17.73
N ILE A 325 -5.46 -6.82 -17.13
CA ILE A 325 -5.40 -7.00 -15.67
C ILE A 325 -5.02 -5.73 -14.91
N PHE A 326 -4.03 -4.96 -15.37
CA PHE A 326 -3.60 -3.75 -14.65
C PHE A 326 -4.62 -2.62 -14.72
N PHE A 327 -5.36 -2.49 -15.82
CA PHE A 327 -6.43 -1.50 -15.89
C PHE A 327 -7.61 -1.91 -15.00
N SER A 328 -7.92 -3.22 -14.95
CA SER A 328 -8.94 -3.73 -14.04
C SER A 328 -8.54 -3.57 -12.57
N LEU A 329 -7.30 -3.88 -12.19
CA LEU A 329 -6.78 -3.63 -10.84
C LEU A 329 -6.83 -2.14 -10.48
N LEU A 330 -6.37 -1.26 -11.37
CA LEU A 330 -6.48 0.17 -11.19
C LEU A 330 -7.92 0.62 -10.92
N MET A 331 -8.87 0.19 -11.75
CA MET A 331 -10.27 0.57 -11.56
C MET A 331 -10.89 -0.05 -10.30
N THR A 332 -10.47 -1.25 -9.91
CA THR A 332 -10.93 -1.89 -8.67
C THR A 332 -10.46 -1.09 -7.45
N TYR A 333 -9.18 -0.70 -7.38
CA TYR A 333 -8.68 0.14 -6.28
C TYR A 333 -9.25 1.54 -6.31
N PHE A 334 -9.52 2.11 -7.48
CA PHE A 334 -10.16 3.41 -7.56
C PHE A 334 -11.63 3.36 -7.11
N ALA A 335 -12.40 2.36 -7.54
CA ALA A 335 -13.76 2.17 -7.04
C ALA A 335 -13.78 1.90 -5.54
N ALA A 336 -12.83 1.10 -5.04
CA ALA A 336 -12.66 0.83 -3.61
C ALA A 336 -12.42 2.13 -2.83
N PHE A 337 -11.42 2.93 -3.24
CA PHE A 337 -11.12 4.21 -2.60
C PHE A 337 -12.29 5.18 -2.65
N MET A 338 -12.99 5.25 -3.78
CA MET A 338 -14.09 6.19 -3.96
C MET A 338 -15.31 5.85 -3.10
N PHE A 339 -15.65 4.57 -2.95
CA PHE A 339 -17.00 4.20 -2.48
C PHE A 339 -17.04 3.17 -1.33
N LEU A 340 -15.98 2.42 -1.05
CA LEU A 340 -16.02 1.50 0.11
C LEU A 340 -16.10 2.28 1.42
N PRO A 341 -16.64 1.67 2.48
CA PRO A 341 -16.61 2.27 3.80
C PRO A 341 -15.20 2.16 4.41
N ARG A 342 -14.91 2.99 5.41
CA ARG A 342 -13.68 2.94 6.21
C ARG A 342 -12.41 3.08 5.38
N VAL A 343 -12.39 4.04 4.45
CA VAL A 343 -11.23 4.26 3.58
C VAL A 343 -10.33 5.35 4.15
N HIS A 344 -9.04 5.04 4.30
CA HIS A 344 -7.99 6.00 4.64
C HIS A 344 -7.48 6.77 3.42
N GLU A 345 -6.99 7.99 3.63
CA GLU A 345 -6.35 8.83 2.61
C GLU A 345 -5.30 8.07 1.79
N ARG A 346 -4.47 7.25 2.45
CA ARG A 346 -3.39 6.48 1.81
C ARG A 346 -3.82 5.28 0.95
N TYR A 347 -5.09 4.87 1.01
CA TYR A 347 -5.57 3.69 0.27
C TYR A 347 -5.67 3.90 -1.25
N LEU A 348 -5.44 5.13 -1.73
CA LEU A 348 -5.30 5.44 -3.16
C LEU A 348 -3.95 4.95 -3.74
N TYR A 349 -2.95 4.66 -2.90
CA TYR A 349 -1.60 4.29 -3.31
C TYR A 349 -1.51 3.22 -4.42
N PRO A 350 -2.26 2.09 -4.38
CA PRO A 350 -2.13 1.04 -5.37
C PRO A 350 -2.41 1.50 -6.82
N ILE A 351 -3.21 2.54 -6.99
CA ILE A 351 -3.48 3.12 -8.31
C ILE A 351 -2.18 3.58 -8.96
N PHE A 352 -1.28 4.24 -8.23
CA PHE A 352 -0.03 4.76 -8.77
C PHE A 352 0.97 3.66 -9.14
N VAL A 353 0.81 2.45 -8.60
CA VAL A 353 1.57 1.27 -9.01
C VAL A 353 1.06 0.74 -10.36
N PHE A 354 -0.25 0.66 -10.55
CA PHE A 354 -0.84 0.09 -11.77
C PHE A 354 -0.98 1.10 -12.92
N PHE A 355 -1.08 2.40 -12.64
CA PHE A 355 -1.29 3.44 -13.65
C PHE A 355 -0.15 3.48 -14.70
N PRO A 356 1.14 3.48 -14.33
CA PRO A 356 2.22 3.51 -15.32
C PRO A 356 2.19 2.33 -16.30
N LEU A 357 1.66 1.17 -15.88
CA LEU A 357 1.51 -0.01 -16.72
C LEU A 357 0.40 0.15 -17.78
N ILE A 358 -0.58 1.03 -17.56
CA ILE A 358 -1.64 1.33 -18.54
C ILE A 358 -1.27 2.47 -19.50
N LEU A 359 -0.39 3.39 -19.07
CA LEU A 359 0.00 4.57 -19.87
C LEU A 359 0.66 4.21 -21.21
N ILE A 360 1.19 3.01 -21.35
CA ILE A 360 1.76 2.54 -22.63
C ILE A 360 0.69 2.45 -23.71
N LYS A 361 -0.49 1.94 -23.34
CA LYS A 361 -1.65 1.80 -24.24
C LYS A 361 -2.46 3.10 -24.30
N PHE A 362 -2.43 3.88 -23.22
CA PHE A 362 -3.22 5.10 -23.06
C PHE A 362 -2.36 6.32 -22.69
N PRO A 363 -1.41 6.74 -23.55
CA PRO A 363 -0.45 7.80 -23.20
C PRO A 363 -1.11 9.16 -22.92
N ARG A 364 -2.29 9.41 -23.49
CA ARG A 364 -3.09 10.63 -23.25
C ARG A 364 -3.50 10.78 -21.78
N LEU A 365 -3.51 9.70 -21.00
CA LEU A 365 -3.88 9.71 -19.58
C LEU A 365 -2.77 10.19 -18.65
N ILE A 366 -1.59 10.54 -19.16
CA ILE A 366 -0.51 11.07 -18.33
C ILE A 366 -0.91 12.35 -17.58
N LYS A 367 -1.75 13.20 -18.20
CA LYS A 367 -2.30 14.39 -17.53
C LYS A 367 -3.16 14.01 -16.32
N ILE A 368 -4.00 12.99 -16.49
CA ILE A 368 -4.85 12.47 -15.40
C ILE A 368 -3.99 11.87 -14.28
N PHE A 369 -2.94 11.13 -14.61
CA PHE A 369 -1.98 10.61 -13.64
C PHE A 369 -1.34 11.73 -12.80
N ILE A 370 -0.91 12.82 -13.44
CA ILE A 370 -0.29 13.97 -12.76
C ILE A 370 -1.30 14.67 -11.85
N ILE A 371 -2.50 14.99 -12.35
CA ILE A 371 -3.54 15.65 -11.55
C ILE A 371 -3.92 14.79 -10.35
N LEU A 372 -4.14 13.48 -10.57
CA LEU A 372 -4.46 12.55 -9.49
C LEU A 372 -3.32 12.44 -8.47
N SER A 373 -2.06 12.52 -8.91
CA SER A 373 -0.89 12.54 -8.02
C SER A 373 -0.84 13.78 -7.14
N VAL A 374 -1.19 14.95 -7.69
CA VAL A 374 -1.28 16.20 -6.91
C VAL A 374 -2.40 16.11 -5.88
N ILE A 375 -3.60 15.67 -6.29
CA ILE A 375 -4.73 15.50 -5.36
C ILE A 375 -4.38 14.50 -4.26
N PHE A 376 -3.73 13.38 -4.61
CA PHE A 376 -3.30 12.39 -3.62
C PHE A 376 -2.28 12.94 -2.65
N PHE A 377 -1.31 13.72 -3.14
CA PHE A 377 -0.34 14.37 -2.27
C PHE A 377 -1.02 15.35 -1.29
N ILE A 378 -1.96 16.17 -1.77
CA ILE A 378 -2.74 17.06 -0.89
C ILE A 378 -3.53 16.22 0.12
N ASN A 379 -4.13 15.10 -0.29
CA ASN A 379 -4.86 14.23 0.62
C ASN A 379 -3.96 13.63 1.71
N LEU A 380 -2.72 13.26 1.38
CA LEU A 380 -1.74 12.80 2.36
C LEU A 380 -1.19 13.93 3.24
N TYR A 381 -1.09 15.15 2.70
CA TYR A 381 -0.62 16.31 3.45
C TYR A 381 -1.68 16.79 4.46
N HIS A 382 -2.95 16.71 4.08
CA HIS A 382 -4.10 17.12 4.87
C HIS A 382 -4.14 16.42 6.24
N TRP A 383 -4.38 17.19 7.30
CA TRP A 383 -4.36 16.80 8.72
C TRP A 383 -3.07 16.19 9.28
N TRP A 384 -2.04 15.97 8.44
CA TRP A 384 -0.67 15.71 8.91
C TRP A 384 0.22 16.96 8.86
N TRP A 385 -0.04 17.88 7.92
CA TRP A 385 0.58 19.19 7.77
C TRP A 385 2.11 19.18 7.85
N MET A 386 2.76 18.24 7.16
CA MET A 386 4.20 18.05 7.21
C MET A 386 4.85 18.19 5.82
N PRO A 387 5.85 19.07 5.62
CA PRO A 387 6.27 20.15 6.51
C PRO A 387 5.15 21.19 6.67
N ARG A 388 5.05 21.80 7.86
CA ARG A 388 3.98 22.75 8.13
C ARG A 388 4.18 24.03 7.33
N ILE A 389 3.29 24.25 6.37
CA ILE A 389 3.18 25.48 5.59
C ILE A 389 1.82 26.10 5.90
N GLU A 390 1.80 27.14 6.72
CA GLU A 390 0.57 27.65 7.36
C GLU A 390 -0.50 28.04 6.33
N PHE A 391 -0.12 28.75 5.26
CA PHE A 391 -1.04 29.10 4.18
C PHE A 391 -1.67 27.86 3.53
N LEU A 392 -0.90 26.80 3.28
CA LEU A 392 -1.43 25.57 2.69
C LEU A 392 -2.29 24.79 3.67
N ALA A 393 -1.94 24.78 4.95
CA ALA A 393 -2.75 24.16 5.99
C ALA A 393 -4.13 24.83 6.05
N ILE A 394 -4.18 26.16 6.17
CA ILE A 394 -5.43 26.93 6.16
C ILE A 394 -6.22 26.71 4.87
N LEU A 395 -5.55 26.78 3.70
CA LEU A 395 -6.21 26.62 2.40
C LEU A 395 -6.88 25.25 2.26
N PHE A 396 -6.17 24.18 2.62
CA PHE A 396 -6.66 22.81 2.45
C PHE A 396 -7.59 22.34 3.56
N ASP A 397 -7.68 23.06 4.68
CA ASP A 397 -8.63 22.79 5.78
C ASP A 397 -10.00 23.46 5.52
N PHE A 398 -10.14 24.29 4.49
CA PHE A 398 -11.45 24.80 4.08
C PHE A 398 -12.31 23.69 3.48
N GLU A 399 -13.49 23.47 4.06
CA GLU A 399 -14.44 22.45 3.62
C GLU A 399 -14.79 22.53 2.11
N ILE A 400 -14.90 23.74 1.56
CA ILE A 400 -15.16 23.92 0.12
C ILE A 400 -14.01 23.40 -0.75
N VAL A 401 -12.76 23.51 -0.27
CA VAL A 401 -11.57 22.99 -0.95
C VAL A 401 -11.51 21.48 -0.82
N GLU A 402 -11.76 20.93 0.38
CA GLU A 402 -11.85 19.49 0.60
C GLU A 402 -12.90 18.84 -0.31
N ARG A 403 -14.13 19.36 -0.32
CA ARG A 403 -15.22 18.89 -1.18
C ARG A 403 -14.88 19.07 -2.66
N GLY A 404 -14.23 20.18 -3.03
CA GLY A 404 -13.73 20.39 -4.39
C GLY A 404 -12.74 19.31 -4.85
N LEU A 405 -11.78 18.95 -3.99
CA LEU A 405 -10.81 17.88 -4.27
C LEU A 405 -11.48 16.50 -4.32
N CYS A 406 -12.45 16.24 -3.44
CA CYS A 406 -13.28 15.03 -3.49
C CYS A 406 -14.04 14.92 -4.83
N PHE A 407 -14.65 16.02 -5.28
CA PHE A 407 -15.35 16.10 -6.56
C PHE A 407 -14.40 15.85 -7.73
N MET A 408 -13.21 16.46 -7.73
CA MET A 408 -12.20 16.24 -8.77
C MET A 408 -11.78 14.76 -8.85
N ASN A 409 -11.57 14.10 -7.72
CA ASN A 409 -11.29 12.66 -7.67
C ASN A 409 -12.44 11.83 -8.25
N LEU A 410 -13.69 12.15 -7.90
CA LEU A 410 -14.87 11.48 -8.44
C LEU A 410 -15.03 11.69 -9.95
N ALA A 411 -14.78 12.91 -10.45
CA ALA A 411 -14.82 13.22 -11.87
C ALA A 411 -13.74 12.45 -12.65
N ILE A 412 -12.52 12.37 -12.10
CA ILE A 412 -11.43 11.58 -12.67
C ILE A 412 -11.79 10.08 -12.69
N PHE A 413 -12.37 9.56 -11.60
CA PHE A 413 -12.87 8.18 -11.56
C PHE A 413 -13.90 7.93 -12.67
N GLY A 414 -14.90 8.80 -12.81
CA GLY A 414 -15.92 8.69 -13.87
C GLY A 414 -15.34 8.74 -15.28
N TYR A 415 -14.38 9.63 -15.52
CA TYR A 415 -13.66 9.74 -16.79
C TYR A 415 -12.88 8.46 -17.13
N LEU A 416 -12.09 7.93 -16.18
CA LEU A 416 -11.34 6.68 -16.38
C LEU A 416 -12.27 5.47 -16.51
N PHE A 417 -13.36 5.44 -15.76
CA PHE A 417 -14.36 4.37 -15.86
C PHE A 417 -15.01 4.36 -17.25
N ASN A 418 -15.40 5.52 -17.80
CA ASN A 418 -15.91 5.61 -19.16
C ASN A 418 -14.91 5.07 -20.20
N ILE A 419 -13.61 5.43 -20.10
CA ILE A 419 -12.56 4.86 -20.96
C ILE A 419 -12.47 3.34 -20.77
N TYR A 420 -12.54 2.87 -19.53
CA TYR A 420 -12.52 1.44 -19.21
C TYR A 420 -13.74 0.68 -19.77
N LEU A 421 -14.88 1.34 -20.00
CA LEU A 421 -16.07 0.71 -20.60
C LEU A 421 -16.01 0.59 -22.13
N ARG A 422 -15.41 1.58 -22.81
CA ARG A 422 -15.34 1.70 -24.29
C ARG A 422 -14.41 0.66 -24.92
N LYS A 423 -14.92 -0.27 -25.74
CA LYS A 423 -14.07 -1.23 -26.46
C LYS A 423 -12.90 -0.51 -27.12
N THR A 424 -11.68 -0.89 -26.75
CA THR A 424 -10.44 -0.40 -27.38
C THR A 424 -9.93 -1.42 -28.34
#